data_AF-A0A961ITU6-F1
#
_entry.id   AF-A0A961ITU6-F1
#
_cell.length_a   1.000
_cell.length_b   1.000
_cell.length_c   1.000
_cell.angle_alpha   90.00
_cell.angle_beta   90.00
_cell.angle_gamma   90.00
#
_symmetry.space_group_name_H-M   'P 1'
#
loop_
_entity.id
_entity.type
_entity.pdbx_description
1 polymer ?
#
loop_
_entity_poly.entity_id
_entity_poly.type
_entity_poly.pdbx_seq_one_letter_code
_entity_poly.pdbx_strand_id
1 'polypeptide(L)'
;LYAGLGRTTRGYLNAQGTILLGLTTAWVILWIAFNGPQSIVNAPVKNFEISQAGPFGMYVKYQMAAFIGLFAVTMLIQFVSYFFDAVADWYDEPGHRTPGHSSAH
;
A
#
# COMPACT_ATOMS: atom_id res chain seq x y z
N LEU A 1 8.69 -1.55 -24.89
CA LEU A 1 10.03 -1.28 -24.33
C LEU A 1 10.29 -2.13 -23.07
N TYR A 2 9.59 -1.92 -21.95
CA TYR A 2 9.80 -2.71 -20.72
C TYR A 2 9.67 -4.24 -20.91
N ALA A 3 8.66 -4.70 -21.66
CA ALA A 3 8.46 -6.13 -21.93
C ALA A 3 9.61 -6.82 -22.69
N GLY A 4 10.41 -6.05 -23.44
CA GLY A 4 11.58 -6.55 -24.19
C GLY A 4 12.90 -6.49 -23.40
N LEU A 5 12.88 -5.97 -22.17
CA LEU A 5 14.06 -5.93 -21.31
C LEU A 5 14.34 -7.32 -20.72
N GLY A 6 15.62 -7.61 -20.47
CA GLY A 6 16.05 -8.80 -19.75
C GLY A 6 15.46 -8.87 -18.34
N ARG A 7 15.33 -10.09 -17.80
CA ARG A 7 14.73 -10.34 -16.48
C ARG A 7 15.35 -9.50 -15.37
N THR A 8 16.67 -9.52 -15.26
CA THR A 8 17.41 -8.81 -14.20
C THR A 8 17.19 -7.29 -14.26
N THR A 9 17.17 -6.72 -15.47
CA THR A 9 16.86 -5.30 -15.68
C THR A 9 15.42 -4.98 -15.28
N ARG A 10 14.46 -5.87 -15.59
CA ARG A 10 13.07 -5.71 -15.15
C ARG A 10 12.92 -5.82 -13.63
N GLY A 11 13.63 -6.76 -12.99
CA GLY A 11 13.68 -6.90 -11.53
C GLY A 11 14.20 -5.64 -10.86
N TYR A 12 15.32 -5.09 -11.34
CA TYR A 12 15.87 -3.82 -10.85
C TYR A 12 14.86 -2.66 -10.96
N LEU A 13 14.24 -2.49 -12.12
CA LEU A 13 13.25 -1.43 -12.34
C LEU A 13 12.00 -1.61 -11.46
N ASN A 14 11.57 -2.85 -11.26
CA ASN A 14 10.43 -3.17 -10.40
C ASN A 14 10.73 -2.91 -8.92
N ALA A 15 11.93 -3.27 -8.45
CA ALA A 15 12.37 -3.01 -7.08
C ALA A 15 12.41 -1.50 -6.82
N GLN A 16 12.95 -0.72 -7.76
CA GLN A 16 12.97 0.73 -7.65
C GLN A 16 11.55 1.33 -7.69
N GLY A 17 10.69 0.83 -8.58
CA GLY A 17 9.30 1.29 -8.70
C GLY A 17 8.47 0.98 -7.46
N THR A 18 8.61 -0.21 -6.87
CA THR A 18 7.90 -0.59 -5.63
C THR A 18 8.33 0.25 -4.44
N ILE A 19 9.61 0.61 -4.31
CA ILE A 19 10.06 1.56 -3.29
C ILE A 19 9.48 2.96 -3.55
N LEU A 20 9.76 3.54 -4.72
CA LEU A 20 9.49 4.96 -4.99
C LEU A 20 8.01 5.30 -5.13
N LEU A 21 7.19 4.35 -5.59
CA LEU A 21 5.78 4.58 -5.85
C LEU A 21 4.88 3.83 -4.87
N GLY A 22 5.20 2.59 -4.53
CA GLY A 22 4.36 1.75 -3.67
C GLY A 22 4.56 2.08 -2.18
N LEU A 23 5.75 1.75 -1.66
CA LEU A 23 6.09 1.86 -0.25
C LEU A 23 6.02 3.32 0.24
N THR A 24 6.54 4.27 -0.53
CA THR A 24 6.45 5.71 -0.21
C THR A 24 5.01 6.18 -0.07
N THR A 25 4.13 5.84 -1.02
CA THR A 25 2.71 6.24 -0.98
C THR A 25 2.01 5.61 0.22
N ALA A 26 2.25 4.33 0.49
CA ALA A 26 1.70 3.65 1.66
C ALA A 26 2.17 4.32 2.97
N TRP A 27 3.45 4.68 3.08
CA TRP A 27 3.98 5.42 4.22
C TRP A 27 3.37 6.81 4.38
N VAL A 28 3.16 7.55 3.28
CA VAL A 28 2.49 8.87 3.32
C VAL A 28 1.05 8.72 3.80
N ILE A 29 0.31 7.71 3.32
CA ILE A 29 -1.07 7.45 3.77
C ILE A 29 -1.10 7.14 5.26
N LEU A 30 -0.23 6.24 5.74
CA LEU A 30 -0.13 5.91 7.17
C LEU A 30 0.23 7.15 7.98
N TRP A 31 1.19 7.94 7.50
CA TRP A 31 1.59 9.15 8.19
C TRP A 31 0.42 10.13 8.31
N ILE A 32 -0.32 10.42 7.24
CA ILE A 32 -1.49 11.31 7.28
C ILE A 32 -2.62 10.72 8.13
N ALA A 33 -2.85 9.41 8.06
CA ALA A 33 -3.94 8.74 8.78
C ALA A 33 -3.74 8.76 10.30
N PHE A 34 -2.48 8.67 10.77
CA PHE A 34 -2.16 8.53 12.19
C PHE A 34 -1.50 9.78 12.81
N ASN A 35 -0.99 10.73 12.02
CA ASN A 35 -0.29 11.90 12.56
C ASN A 35 -1.24 13.00 13.03
N GLY A 36 -1.26 13.22 14.34
CA GLY A 36 -1.85 14.39 14.99
C GLY A 36 -3.08 14.10 15.85
N PRO A 37 -3.44 15.05 16.75
CA PRO A 37 -4.60 14.93 17.64
C PRO A 37 -5.96 15.02 16.92
N GLN A 38 -5.96 15.50 15.67
CA GLN A 38 -7.11 15.54 14.76
C GLN A 38 -6.98 14.50 13.64
N SER A 39 -6.05 13.55 13.76
CA SER A 39 -5.88 12.54 12.72
C SER A 39 -7.19 11.78 12.53
N ILE A 40 -7.40 11.33 11.30
CA ILE A 40 -8.63 10.67 10.84
C ILE A 40 -9.02 9.50 11.78
N VAL A 41 -8.04 8.91 12.48
CA VAL A 41 -8.21 7.86 13.51
C VAL A 41 -8.33 8.37 14.95
N ASN A 42 -7.70 9.50 15.34
CA ASN A 42 -7.65 9.99 16.72
C ASN A 42 -8.75 11.03 17.07
N ALA A 43 -9.25 11.73 16.05
CA ALA A 43 -10.41 12.63 16.18
C ALA A 43 -11.70 11.98 16.76
N PRO A 44 -12.06 10.72 16.46
CA PRO A 44 -13.24 10.07 17.05
C PRO A 44 -13.13 9.91 18.56
N VAL A 45 -11.97 9.47 19.08
CA VAL A 45 -11.75 9.18 20.50
C VAL A 45 -11.91 10.44 21.36
N LYS A 46 -11.50 11.61 20.85
CA LYS A 46 -11.70 12.90 21.53
C LYS A 46 -13.09 13.51 21.34
N ASN A 47 -13.73 13.30 20.19
CA ASN A 47 -15.03 13.91 19.88
C ASN A 47 -16.23 13.13 20.45
N PHE A 48 -16.01 11.91 20.98
CA PHE A 48 -17.03 11.18 21.73
C PHE A 48 -17.53 11.95 22.96
N GLU A 49 -16.80 12.96 23.45
CA GLU A 49 -17.21 13.78 24.60
C GLU A 49 -18.08 15.01 24.26
N ILE A 50 -18.26 15.44 22.99
CA ILE A 50 -18.84 16.79 22.75
C ILE A 50 -20.04 16.88 21.76
N SER A 51 -20.26 15.98 20.80
CA SER A 51 -21.35 16.23 19.82
C SER A 51 -22.65 15.47 20.09
N GLN A 52 -23.63 16.16 20.68
CA GLN A 52 -25.07 15.82 20.63
C GLN A 52 -25.74 16.26 19.29
N ALA A 53 -24.98 16.50 18.22
CA ALA A 53 -25.53 16.88 16.92
C ALA A 53 -25.00 15.99 15.77
N GLY A 54 -25.91 15.26 15.12
CA GLY A 54 -25.73 14.66 13.79
C GLY A 54 -25.16 13.23 13.73
N PRO A 55 -25.96 12.18 14.06
CA PRO A 55 -25.48 10.79 14.15
C PRO A 55 -24.92 10.21 12.84
N PHE A 56 -25.56 10.43 11.68
CA PHE A 56 -25.24 9.63 10.48
C PHE A 56 -23.96 10.04 9.74
N GLY A 57 -23.67 11.34 9.62
CA GLY A 57 -22.53 11.82 8.83
C GLY A 57 -21.16 11.61 9.50
N MET A 58 -21.15 11.43 10.83
CA MET A 58 -19.92 11.29 11.61
C MET A 58 -19.41 9.84 11.63
N TYR A 59 -20.30 8.84 11.74
CA TYR A 59 -19.92 7.41 11.73
C TYR A 59 -19.33 6.96 10.39
N VAL A 60 -19.89 7.41 9.27
CA VAL A 60 -19.39 7.04 7.93
C VAL A 60 -17.95 7.54 7.73
N LYS A 61 -17.67 8.79 8.13
CA LYS A 61 -16.32 9.36 8.05
C LYS A 61 -15.30 8.55 8.85
N TYR A 62 -15.69 8.02 10.01
CA TYR A 62 -14.83 7.18 10.86
C TYR A 62 -14.67 5.73 10.36
N GLN A 63 -15.66 5.18 9.69
CA GLN A 63 -15.51 3.88 9.04
C GLN A 63 -14.60 3.99 7.81
N MET A 64 -14.72 5.07 7.03
CA MET A 64 -13.81 5.38 5.92
C MET A 64 -12.38 5.63 6.41
N ALA A 65 -12.24 6.31 7.54
CA ALA A 65 -10.98 6.51 8.25
C ALA A 65 -10.25 5.19 8.57
N ALA A 66 -10.96 4.30 9.29
CA ALA A 66 -10.44 2.99 9.66
C ALA A 66 -10.12 2.15 8.42
N PHE A 67 -10.95 2.23 7.39
CA PHE A 67 -10.73 1.54 6.13
C PHE A 67 -9.44 2.00 5.43
N ILE A 68 -9.18 3.31 5.35
CA ILE A 68 -7.95 3.84 4.74
C ILE A 68 -6.71 3.35 5.50
N GLY A 69 -6.75 3.34 6.83
CA GLY A 69 -5.65 2.80 7.65
C GLY A 69 -5.40 1.32 7.38
N LEU A 70 -6.44 0.49 7.44
CA LEU A 70 -6.34 -0.95 7.16
C LEU A 70 -5.87 -1.23 5.73
N PHE A 71 -6.40 -0.49 4.76
CA PHE A 71 -6.01 -0.57 3.37
C PHE A 71 -4.51 -0.25 3.19
N ALA A 72 -4.02 0.83 3.79
CA ALA A 72 -2.61 1.21 3.69
C ALA A 72 -1.68 0.16 4.30
N VAL A 73 -2.04 -0.43 5.45
CA VAL A 73 -1.25 -1.50 6.08
C VAL A 73 -1.20 -2.75 5.19
N THR A 74 -2.34 -3.21 4.67
CA THR A 74 -2.38 -4.40 3.81
C THR A 74 -1.66 -4.17 2.48
N MET A 75 -1.70 -2.96 1.93
CA MET A 75 -0.94 -2.59 0.74
C MET A 75 0.56 -2.49 1.01
N LEU A 76 0.98 -1.99 2.17
CA LEU A 76 2.38 -1.97 2.55
C LEU A 76 2.97 -3.40 2.58
N ILE A 77 2.24 -4.36 3.14
CA ILE A 77 2.63 -5.78 3.14
C ILE A 77 2.79 -6.31 1.71
N GLN A 78 1.83 -6.02 0.83
CA GLN A 78 1.90 -6.44 -0.58
C GLN A 78 3.10 -5.83 -1.31
N PHE A 79 3.36 -4.53 -1.13
CA PHE A 79 4.50 -3.87 -1.76
C PHE A 79 5.84 -4.40 -1.25
N VAL A 80 5.95 -4.76 0.03
CA VAL A 80 7.15 -5.43 0.56
C VAL A 80 7.33 -6.80 -0.09
N SER A 81 6.25 -7.58 -0.26
CA SER A 81 6.32 -8.87 -0.96
C SER A 81 6.79 -8.69 -2.41
N TYR A 82 6.24 -7.72 -3.14
CA TYR A 82 6.66 -7.44 -4.51
C TYR A 82 8.09 -6.91 -4.60
N PHE A 83 8.53 -6.14 -3.60
CA PHE A 83 9.90 -5.69 -3.52
C PHE A 83 10.87 -6.87 -3.41
N PHE A 84 10.60 -7.83 -2.53
CA PHE A 84 11.44 -9.02 -2.40
C PHE A 84 11.44 -9.89 -3.65
N ASP A 85 10.28 -10.11 -4.28
CA ASP A 85 10.20 -10.84 -5.56
C ASP A 85 11.02 -10.11 -6.65
N ALA A 86 10.96 -8.78 -6.71
CA ALA A 86 11.72 -8.00 -7.68
C ALA A 86 13.24 -8.02 -7.42
N VAL A 87 13.66 -8.06 -6.16
CA VAL A 87 15.07 -8.20 -5.77
C VAL A 87 15.59 -9.60 -6.11
N ALA A 88 14.79 -10.65 -5.90
CA ALA A 88 15.14 -12.01 -6.31
C ALA A 88 15.33 -12.11 -7.84
N ASP A 89 14.44 -11.50 -8.62
CA ASP A 89 14.56 -11.41 -10.08
C ASP A 89 15.79 -10.59 -10.53
N TRP A 90 16.21 -9.59 -9.74
CA TRP A 90 17.41 -8.81 -10.01
C TRP A 90 18.70 -9.61 -9.75
N TYR A 91 18.73 -10.41 -8.68
CA TYR A 91 19.85 -11.29 -8.31
C TYR A 91 19.86 -12.63 -9.07
N ASP A 92 18.85 -12.89 -9.90
CA ASP A 92 18.72 -14.10 -10.70
C ASP A 92 18.56 -15.39 -9.85
N GLU A 93 17.85 -15.29 -8.73
CA GLU A 93 17.66 -16.40 -7.79
C GLU A 93 16.80 -17.55 -8.37
N PRO A 94 17.12 -18.83 -8.08
CA PRO A 94 16.33 -19.98 -8.53
C PRO A 94 15.00 -20.08 -7.77
N GLY A 95 13.91 -20.44 -8.46
CA GLY A 95 12.56 -20.51 -7.86
C GLY A 95 11.63 -19.36 -8.27
N HIS A 96 12.07 -18.55 -9.22
CA HIS A 96 11.27 -17.51 -9.86
C HIS A 96 9.93 -18.03 -10.40
N ARG A 97 8.86 -17.31 -10.07
CA ARG A 97 7.52 -17.55 -10.62
C ARG A 97 7.56 -17.25 -12.11
N THR A 98 7.57 -18.29 -12.93
CA THR A 98 7.26 -18.11 -14.35
C THR A 98 5.82 -17.60 -14.44
N PRO A 99 5.55 -16.53 -15.21
CA PRO A 99 4.17 -16.21 -15.56
C PRO A 99 3.59 -17.48 -16.17
N GLY A 100 2.64 -18.10 -15.47
CA GLY A 100 1.96 -19.29 -15.98
C GLY A 100 1.45 -18.94 -17.37
N HIS A 101 1.71 -19.84 -18.33
CA HIS A 101 1.28 -19.77 -19.72
C HIS A 101 0.08 -18.85 -19.88
N SER A 102 0.33 -17.62 -20.34
CA SER A 102 -0.74 -16.76 -20.81
C SER A 102 -1.39 -17.54 -21.94
N SER A 103 -2.55 -18.13 -21.68
CA SER A 103 -3.47 -18.58 -22.73
C SER A 103 -3.80 -17.34 -23.54
N ALA A 104 -2.96 -17.08 -24.55
CA ALA A 104 -3.20 -16.11 -25.57
C ALA A 104 -4.41 -16.60 -26.36
N HIS A 105 -5.54 -15.95 -26.14
CA HIS A 105 -6.57 -15.83 -27.15
C HIS A 105 -6.33 -14.52 -27.91
#